data_AF-A0A2M8IT67-F1
#
_entry.id   AF-A0A2M8IT67-F1
#
_cell.length_a   1.000
_cell.length_b   1.000
_cell.length_c   1.000
_cell.angle_alpha   90.00
_cell.angle_beta   90.00
_cell.angle_gamma   90.00
#
_symmetry.space_group_name_H-M   'P 1'
#
loop_
_entity.id
_entity.type
_entity.pdbx_description
1 polymer ?
#
loop_
_entity_poly.entity_id
_entity_poly.type
_entity_poly.pdbx_seq_one_letter_code
_entity_poly.pdbx_strand_id
1 'polypeptide(L)'
;AADLAALNGEIADPLDAAAARLLLIHRWRRIVLRYDEIPPDLMPEDAPLADPRRAVAAAYRRLAPAAESWLDSTDGDLAAMPAGDTRFAGRFGGPQHA
;
A
#
# COMPACT_ATOMS: atom_id res chain seq x y z
N ALA A 1 -0.49 -11.70 9.07
CA ALA A 1 -0.74 -10.90 10.28
C ALA A 1 0.54 -10.31 10.85
N ALA A 2 1.58 -11.10 11.14
CA ALA A 2 2.85 -10.61 11.71
C ALA A 2 3.49 -9.44 10.93
N ASP A 3 3.63 -9.57 9.60
CA ASP A 3 4.19 -8.49 8.77
C ASP A 3 3.39 -7.18 8.89
N LEU A 4 2.06 -7.26 8.95
CA LEU A 4 1.21 -6.07 9.13
C LEU A 4 1.37 -5.47 10.53
N ALA A 5 1.53 -6.31 11.55
CA ALA A 5 1.80 -5.85 12.91
C ALA A 5 3.14 -5.11 12.99
N ALA A 6 4.17 -5.59 12.29
CA ALA A 6 5.47 -4.92 12.19
C ALA A 6 5.37 -3.53 11.52
N LEU A 7 4.36 -3.32 10.68
CA LEU A 7 4.11 -2.07 9.97
C LEU A 7 3.18 -1.10 10.72
N ASN A 8 2.69 -1.43 11.92
CA ASN A 8 1.75 -0.59 12.68
C ASN A 8 2.36 0.67 13.31
N GLY A 9 3.69 0.74 13.40
CA GLY A 9 4.42 1.93 13.82
C GLY A 9 4.57 2.96 12.70
N GLU A 10 5.08 4.14 13.08
CA GLU A 10 5.49 5.16 12.13
C GLU A 10 6.86 4.81 11.54
N ILE A 11 6.91 4.65 10.22
CA ILE A 11 8.17 4.53 9.47
C ILE A 11 8.44 5.91 8.90
N ALA A 12 9.26 6.67 9.62
CA ALA A 12 9.51 8.09 9.33
C ALA A 12 10.51 8.30 8.19
N ASP A 13 11.44 7.35 7.98
CA ASP A 13 12.40 7.44 6.88
C ASP A 13 11.71 7.16 5.53
N PRO A 14 11.79 8.10 4.55
CA PRO A 14 11.11 7.94 3.26
C PRO A 14 11.57 6.71 2.45
N LEU A 15 12.85 6.36 2.50
CA LEU A 15 13.40 5.19 1.79
C LEU A 15 12.91 3.89 2.43
N ASP A 16 12.93 3.80 3.77
CA ASP A 16 12.37 2.66 4.50
C ASP A 16 10.86 2.51 4.22
N ALA A 17 10.11 3.60 4.16
CA ALA A 17 8.70 3.58 3.81
C ALA A 17 8.47 3.04 2.38
N ALA A 18 9.29 3.45 1.42
CA ALA A 18 9.26 2.95 0.05
C ALA A 18 9.58 1.44 -0.02
N ALA A 19 10.63 0.99 0.69
CA ALA A 19 11.00 -0.42 0.78
C ALA A 19 9.90 -1.26 1.44
N ALA A 20 9.34 -0.80 2.57
CA ALA A 20 8.24 -1.45 3.26
C ALA A 20 7.00 -1.57 2.37
N ARG A 21 6.66 -0.51 1.62
CA ARG A 21 5.54 -0.50 0.67
C ARG A 21 5.76 -1.52 -0.44
N LEU A 22 6.97 -1.60 -1.00
CA LEU A 22 7.33 -2.59 -2.02
C LEU A 22 7.15 -4.02 -1.50
N LEU A 23 7.68 -4.32 -0.31
CA LEU A 23 7.58 -5.64 0.31
C LEU A 23 6.12 -6.03 0.61
N LEU A 24 5.33 -5.08 1.14
CA LEU A 24 3.89 -5.25 1.38
C LEU A 24 3.15 -5.64 0.09
N ILE A 25 3.34 -4.87 -0.99
CA ILE A 25 2.73 -5.14 -2.30
C ILE A 25 3.19 -6.49 -2.84
N HIS A 26 4.50 -6.77 -2.79
CA HIS A 26 5.06 -8.02 -3.30
C HIS A 26 4.44 -9.22 -2.60
N ARG A 27 4.36 -9.20 -1.26
CA ARG A 27 3.74 -10.27 -0.49
C ARG A 27 2.25 -10.40 -0.79
N TRP A 28 1.53 -9.28 -0.83
CA TRP A 28 0.09 -9.30 -1.10
C TRP A 28 -0.23 -9.88 -2.49
N ARG A 29 0.51 -9.48 -3.53
CA ARG A 29 0.36 -10.01 -4.90
C ARG A 29 0.52 -11.52 -4.95
N ARG A 30 1.47 -12.09 -4.23
CA ARG A 30 1.67 -13.55 -4.18
C ARG A 30 0.47 -14.32 -3.60
N ILE A 31 -0.31 -13.67 -2.74
CA ILE A 31 -1.51 -14.26 -2.11
C ILE A 31 -2.70 -14.11 -3.06
N VAL A 32 -3.04 -12.89 -3.46
CA VAL A 32 -4.26 -12.63 -4.26
C VAL A 32 -4.20 -13.16 -5.68
N LEU A 33 -3.00 -13.42 -6.21
CA LEU A 33 -2.84 -14.07 -7.52
C LEU A 33 -2.86 -15.60 -7.43
N ARG A 34 -2.82 -16.17 -6.23
CA ARG A 34 -2.80 -17.62 -6.00
C ARG A 34 -4.14 -18.12 -5.46
N TYR A 35 -4.82 -17.31 -4.65
CA TYR A 35 -6.03 -17.68 -3.95
C TYR A 35 -7.13 -16.67 -4.24
N ASP A 36 -8.36 -17.17 -4.38
CA ASP A 36 -9.54 -16.34 -4.50
C ASP A 36 -9.76 -15.52 -3.22
N GLU A 37 -10.32 -14.34 -3.40
CA GLU A 37 -10.76 -13.52 -2.27
C GLU A 37 -11.98 -14.16 -1.61
N ILE A 38 -11.90 -14.33 -0.29
CA ILE A 38 -13.02 -14.80 0.51
C ILE A 38 -13.66 -13.56 1.16
N PRO A 39 -14.98 -13.36 0.99
CA PRO A 39 -15.71 -12.28 1.66
C PRO A 39 -15.51 -12.30 3.18
N PRO A 40 -15.44 -11.13 3.86
CA PRO A 40 -15.25 -11.08 5.31
C PRO A 40 -16.27 -11.89 6.11
N ASP A 41 -17.54 -11.90 5.67
CA ASP A 41 -18.62 -12.64 6.34
C ASP A 41 -18.48 -14.17 6.23
N LEU A 42 -17.61 -14.66 5.33
CA LEU A 42 -17.30 -16.07 5.14
C LEU A 42 -15.92 -16.43 5.73
N MET A 43 -15.28 -15.52 6.47
CA MET A 43 -14.03 -15.83 7.14
C MET A 43 -14.22 -16.77 8.33
N PRO A 44 -13.31 -17.75 8.52
CA PRO A 44 -13.22 -18.50 9.76
C PRO A 44 -13.06 -17.58 10.96
N GLU A 45 -13.71 -17.92 12.08
CA GLU A 45 -13.66 -17.13 13.32
C GLU A 45 -12.24 -17.06 13.93
N ASP A 46 -11.43 -18.10 13.71
CA ASP A 46 -10.05 -18.20 14.17
C ASP A 46 -9.03 -17.61 13.18
N ALA A 47 -9.49 -17.02 12.07
CA ALA A 47 -8.62 -16.41 11.10
C ALA A 47 -7.82 -15.27 11.75
N PRO A 48 -6.50 -15.17 11.49
CA PRO A 48 -5.66 -14.16 12.11
C PRO A 48 -5.97 -12.73 11.61
N LEU A 49 -6.78 -12.60 10.56
CA LEU A 49 -7.30 -11.35 10.02
C LEU A 49 -8.71 -11.60 9.48
N ALA A 50 -9.71 -10.90 10.02
CA ALA A 50 -11.10 -10.98 9.53
C ALA A 50 -11.27 -10.35 8.13
N ASP A 51 -10.47 -9.34 7.80
CA ASP A 51 -10.43 -8.74 6.46
C ASP A 51 -8.98 -8.41 6.07
N PRO A 52 -8.29 -9.38 5.43
CA PRO A 52 -6.91 -9.19 5.00
C PRO A 52 -6.74 -8.04 4.01
N ARG A 53 -7.71 -7.81 3.12
CA ARG A 53 -7.63 -6.78 2.08
C ARG A 53 -7.68 -5.39 2.67
N ARG A 54 -8.63 -5.15 3.58
CA ARG A 54 -8.73 -3.88 4.32
C ARG A 54 -7.50 -3.63 5.17
N ALA A 55 -6.96 -4.66 5.83
CA ALA A 55 -5.76 -4.53 6.65
C ALA A 55 -4.52 -4.15 5.81
N VAL A 56 -4.32 -4.80 4.65
CA VAL A 56 -3.25 -4.46 3.71
C VAL A 56 -3.45 -3.06 3.13
N ALA A 57 -4.68 -2.70 2.73
CA ALA A 57 -4.98 -1.37 2.20
C ALA A 57 -4.71 -0.26 3.21
N ALA A 58 -5.01 -0.48 4.50
CA ALA A 58 -4.70 0.46 5.57
C ALA A 58 -3.19 0.65 5.75
N ALA A 59 -2.41 -0.44 5.77
CA ALA A 59 -0.95 -0.37 5.84
C ALA A 59 -0.36 0.35 4.62
N TYR A 60 -0.84 0.05 3.40
CA TYR A 60 -0.42 0.72 2.17
C TYR A 60 -0.67 2.24 2.25
N ARG A 61 -1.88 2.65 2.66
CA ARG A 61 -2.22 4.08 2.78
C ARG A 61 -1.36 4.81 3.80
N ARG A 62 -0.99 4.16 4.91
CA ARG A 62 -0.09 4.76 5.92
C ARG A 62 1.32 4.96 5.38
N LEU A 63 1.83 4.01 4.59
CA LEU A 63 3.17 4.09 4.00
C LEU A 63 3.26 5.05 2.82
N ALA A 64 2.14 5.27 2.12
CA ALA A 64 2.13 5.99 0.84
C ALA A 64 2.76 7.39 0.91
N PRO A 65 2.42 8.29 1.86
CA PRO A 65 2.96 9.65 1.85
C PRO A 65 4.49 9.71 1.92
N ALA A 66 5.11 8.98 2.85
CA ALA A 66 6.56 8.94 2.99
C ALA A 66 7.23 8.24 1.80
N ALA A 67 6.63 7.15 1.29
CA ALA A 67 7.15 6.45 0.13
C ALA A 67 7.10 7.30 -1.16
N GLU A 68 6.03 8.07 -1.38
CA GLU A 68 5.94 9.00 -2.52
C GLU A 68 6.94 10.14 -2.37
N SER A 69 7.13 10.68 -1.16
CA SER A 69 8.15 11.71 -0.92
C SER A 69 9.56 11.25 -1.29
N TRP A 70 9.89 9.95 -1.14
CA TRP A 70 11.15 9.40 -1.62
C TRP A 70 11.19 9.30 -3.15
N LEU A 71 10.11 8.84 -3.79
CA LEU A 71 10.03 8.72 -5.25
C LEU A 71 10.05 10.08 -5.98
N ASP A 72 9.53 11.12 -5.33
CA ASP A 72 9.57 12.49 -5.84
C ASP A 72 10.94 13.16 -5.63
N SER A 73 11.85 12.51 -4.88
CA SER A 73 13.20 13.01 -4.64
C SER A 73 14.18 12.60 -5.75
N THR A 74 15.33 13.27 -5.80
CA THR A 74 16.46 12.88 -6.65
C THR A 74 17.37 11.94 -5.91
N ASP A 75 17.84 10.87 -6.56
CA ASP A 75 18.83 9.94 -5.99
C ASP A 75 19.95 9.67 -7.02
N GLY A 76 21.15 10.18 -6.72
CA GLY A 76 22.29 10.12 -7.64
C GLY A 76 21.99 10.77 -8.99
N ASP A 77 22.13 9.99 -10.07
CA ASP A 77 21.86 10.43 -11.45
C ASP A 77 20.38 10.33 -11.84
N LEU A 78 19.50 9.87 -10.94
CA LEU A 78 18.07 9.79 -11.18
C LEU A 78 17.41 11.14 -10.86
N ALA A 79 16.88 11.78 -11.90
CA ALA A 79 16.03 12.95 -11.74
C ALA A 79 14.72 12.59 -11.04
N ALA A 80 14.17 13.56 -10.31
CA ALA A 80 12.85 13.45 -9.69
C ALA A 80 11.78 13.06 -10.72
N MET A 81 10.81 12.26 -10.28
CA MET A 81 9.68 11.89 -11.12
C MET A 81 8.89 13.14 -11.55
N PRO A 82 8.48 13.25 -12.83
CA PRO A 82 7.63 14.35 -13.25
C PRO A 82 6.26 14.23 -12.56
N ALA A 83 5.66 15.37 -12.23
CA ALA A 83 4.32 15.41 -11.68
C ALA A 83 3.32 14.71 -12.63
N GLY A 84 2.38 13.96 -12.05
CA GLY A 84 1.33 13.29 -12.83
C GLY A 84 0.44 14.29 -13.56
N ASP A 85 0.01 13.96 -14.78
CA ASP A 85 -0.92 14.80 -15.54
C ASP A 85 -2.28 14.89 -14.81
N THR A 86 -2.72 16.11 -14.57
CA THR A 86 -4.01 16.46 -13.95
C THR A 86 -5.22 15.75 -14.58
N ARG A 87 -5.16 15.42 -15.88
CA ARG A 87 -6.22 14.67 -16.59
C ARG A 87 -6.49 13.30 -15.97
N PHE A 88 -5.49 12.68 -15.34
CA PHE A 88 -5.65 11.36 -14.74
C PHE A 88 -6.57 11.35 -13.51
N ALA A 89 -6.75 12.49 -12.82
CA ALA A 89 -7.62 12.57 -11.66
C ALA A 89 -9.08 12.19 -11.97
N GLY A 90 -9.54 12.43 -13.21
CA GLY A 90 -10.90 12.11 -13.65
C GLY A 90 -11.10 10.69 -14.20
N ARG A 91 -10.03 9.90 -14.39
CA ARG A 91 -10.09 8.64 -15.14
C ARG A 91 -11.03 7.58 -14.56
N PHE A 92 -11.26 7.61 -13.25
CA PHE A 92 -12.02 6.60 -12.52
C PHE A 92 -13.18 7.19 -11.70
N GLY A 93 -13.84 8.22 -12.23
CA GLY A 93 -15.00 8.85 -11.57
C GLY A 93 -14.65 9.99 -10.61
N GLY A 94 -13.39 10.45 -10.60
CA GLY A 94 -12.93 11.55 -9.75
C GLY A 94 -12.72 11.15 -8.29
N PRO A 95 -12.17 12.06 -7.46
CA PRO A 95 -12.03 11.84 -6.03
C PRO A 95 -13.42 11.73 -5.38
N GLN A 96 -13.79 10.52 -4.94
CA GLN A 96 -14.99 10.31 -4.13
C GLN A 96 -14.79 11.00 -2.78
N HIS A 97 -15.52 12.08 -2.55
CA HIS A 97 -15.59 12.74 -1.25
C HIS A 97 -16.51 11.87 -0.38
N ALA A 98 -15.97 11.29 0.69
CA ALA A 98 -16.72 10.60 1.74
C ALA A 98 -16.70 11.46 3.00
#